data_AF-A0A968YW73-F1
#
_entry.id   AF-A0A968YW73-F1
#
_cell.length_a   1.000
_cell.length_b   1.000
_cell.length_c   1.000
_cell.angle_alpha   90.00
_cell.angle_beta   90.00
_cell.angle_gamma   90.00
#
_symmetry.space_group_name_H-M   'P 1'
#
loop_
_entity.id
_entity.type
_entity.pdbx_description
1 polymer ?
#
loop_
_entity_poly.entity_id
_entity_poly.type
_entity_poly.pdbx_seq_one_letter_code
_entity_poly.pdbx_strand_id
1 'polypeptide(L)'
;MTQQQTSRAESFNLVWSTEFDAPLKSWEWNIYKNASFASSKTACFMGSNTYTQDGVLNLAINQNQSLGCSGRPYASGGLDTYTLVVQKSLEHLVMRSTVV
;
A
#
# COMPACT_ATOMS: atom_id res chain seq x y z
N MET A 1 -18.06 9.18 -46.84
CA MET A 1 -16.93 8.40 -46.27
C MET A 1 -17.08 8.40 -44.77
N THR A 2 -17.47 7.28 -44.18
CA THR A 2 -17.71 7.15 -42.74
C THR A 2 -16.42 6.58 -42.14
N GLN A 3 -15.68 7.36 -41.35
CA GLN A 3 -14.52 6.84 -40.63
C GLN A 3 -15.01 5.94 -39.50
N GLN A 4 -14.72 4.65 -39.60
CA GLN A 4 -15.00 3.67 -38.57
C GLN A 4 -13.96 3.84 -37.47
N GLN A 5 -14.36 4.48 -36.37
CA GLN A 5 -13.53 4.64 -35.18
C GLN A 5 -13.39 3.27 -34.51
N THR A 6 -12.25 2.61 -34.69
CA THR A 6 -11.95 1.35 -34.00
C THR A 6 -11.54 1.66 -32.56
N SER A 7 -12.44 1.48 -31.61
CA SER A 7 -12.08 1.49 -30.20
C SER A 7 -11.23 0.26 -29.90
N ARG A 8 -9.95 0.46 -29.59
CA ARG A 8 -9.05 -0.61 -29.14
C ARG A 8 -9.44 -0.97 -27.70
N ALA A 9 -9.85 -2.22 -27.47
CA ALA A 9 -10.09 -2.71 -26.12
C ALA A 9 -8.73 -2.91 -25.42
N GLU A 10 -8.44 -2.09 -24.42
CA GLU A 10 -7.28 -2.28 -23.53
C GLU A 10 -7.69 -3.20 -22.38
N SER A 11 -6.98 -4.31 -22.20
CA SER A 11 -7.17 -5.20 -21.06
C SER A 11 -6.29 -4.75 -19.89
N PHE A 12 -6.89 -4.47 -18.74
CA PHE A 12 -6.16 -4.25 -17.50
C PHE A 12 -5.84 -5.59 -16.84
N ASN A 13 -4.55 -5.84 -16.58
CA ASN A 13 -4.13 -7.00 -15.79
C ASN A 13 -3.96 -6.57 -14.33
N LEU A 14 -4.71 -7.20 -13.42
CA LEU A 14 -4.52 -7.01 -11.98
C LEU A 14 -3.22 -7.72 -11.57
N VAL A 15 -2.18 -6.95 -11.27
CA VAL A 15 -0.84 -7.49 -10.94
C VAL A 15 -0.72 -7.83 -9.45
N TRP A 16 -1.47 -7.13 -8.60
CA TRP A 16 -1.47 -7.36 -7.16
C TRP A 16 -2.71 -6.75 -6.51
N SER A 17 -3.33 -7.50 -5.59
CA SER A 17 -4.41 -7.04 -4.73
C SER A 17 -4.31 -7.76 -3.38
N THR A 18 -4.95 -7.19 -2.37
CA THR A 18 -5.10 -7.83 -1.06
C THR A 18 -6.50 -7.56 -0.55
N GLU A 19 -7.12 -8.60 -0.01
CA GLU A 19 -8.35 -8.52 0.75
C GLU A 19 -7.98 -8.42 2.23
N PHE A 20 -8.68 -7.56 2.98
CA PHE A 20 -8.37 -7.29 4.39
C PHE A 20 -9.22 -8.15 5.35
N ASP A 21 -9.67 -9.30 4.88
CA ASP A 21 -10.48 -10.26 5.64
C ASP A 21 -9.65 -11.08 6.64
N ALA A 22 -8.32 -11.04 6.49
CA ALA A 22 -7.35 -11.69 7.38
C ALA A 22 -6.38 -10.67 8.00
N PRO A 23 -5.71 -11.00 9.11
CA PRO A 23 -4.63 -10.18 9.65
C PRO A 23 -3.52 -9.92 8.63
N LEU A 24 -2.97 -8.70 8.66
CA LEU A 24 -1.86 -8.30 7.80
C LEU A 24 -0.66 -9.23 8.00
N LYS A 25 -0.16 -9.80 6.89
CA LYS A 25 1.02 -10.66 6.91
C LYS A 25 2.27 -9.83 6.68
N SER A 26 3.28 -10.04 7.52
CA SER A 26 4.54 -9.29 7.48
C SER A 26 5.40 -9.55 6.24
N TRP A 27 5.05 -10.53 5.41
CA TRP A 27 5.72 -10.78 4.12
C TRP A 27 5.00 -10.10 2.95
N GLU A 28 3.74 -9.69 3.12
CA GLU A 28 2.96 -8.91 2.14
C GLU A 28 3.16 -7.40 2.36
N TRP A 29 3.20 -6.99 3.63
CA TRP A 29 3.16 -5.59 4.04
C TRP A 29 4.30 -5.23 4.99
N ASN A 30 4.89 -4.07 4.74
CA ASN A 30 5.83 -3.44 5.64
C ASN A 30 5.08 -2.54 6.61
N ILE A 31 4.66 -3.12 7.74
CA ILE A 31 3.94 -2.37 8.78
C ILE A 31 4.95 -1.52 9.55
N TYR A 32 4.75 -0.21 9.56
CA TYR A 32 5.65 0.70 10.27
C TYR A 32 5.59 0.49 11.77
N LYS A 33 6.78 0.44 12.38
CA LYS A 33 6.99 0.36 13.82
C LYS A 33 7.57 1.67 14.34
N ASN A 34 7.67 1.75 15.67
CA ASN A 34 8.25 2.90 16.34
C ASN A 34 9.64 3.24 15.75
N ALA A 35 9.92 4.54 15.62
CA ALA A 35 11.11 5.09 14.99
C ALA A 35 11.29 4.80 13.48
N SER A 36 10.23 4.38 12.76
CA SER A 36 10.28 4.35 11.28
C SER A 36 10.63 5.74 10.70
N PHE A 37 11.42 5.74 9.61
CA PHE A 37 11.92 6.94 8.93
C PHE A 37 10.80 7.85 8.42
N ALA A 38 9.61 7.31 8.16
CA ALA A 38 8.46 8.04 7.61
C ALA A 38 7.71 8.89 8.65
N SER A 39 8.27 9.07 9.84
CA SER A 39 7.57 9.66 10.98
C SER A 39 7.80 11.19 11.07
N SER A 40 6.82 11.94 11.60
CA SER A 40 6.85 13.42 11.63
C SER A 40 7.25 13.97 13.01
N LYS A 41 7.43 15.29 13.13
CA LYS A 41 7.66 15.95 14.44
C LYS A 41 6.48 15.79 15.42
N THR A 42 5.28 15.54 14.91
CA THR A 42 4.04 15.48 15.70
C THR A 42 3.51 14.07 15.90
N ALA A 43 3.88 13.12 15.02
CA ALA A 43 3.41 11.74 15.07
C ALA A 43 4.53 10.73 14.84
N CYS A 44 4.45 9.61 15.54
CA CYS A 44 5.23 8.40 15.23
C CYS A 44 4.33 7.33 14.60
N PHE A 45 4.94 6.28 14.06
CA PHE A 45 4.20 5.07 13.70
C PHE A 45 4.26 4.03 14.82
N MET A 46 3.12 3.37 15.06
CA MET A 46 3.00 2.23 15.95
C MET A 46 2.28 1.10 15.23
N GLY A 47 2.89 -0.09 15.19
CA GLY A 47 2.31 -1.24 14.50
C GLY A 47 0.95 -1.67 15.07
N SER A 48 0.70 -1.43 16.36
CA SER A 48 -0.60 -1.70 17.00
C SER A 48 -1.74 -0.82 16.47
N ASN A 49 -1.43 0.31 15.82
CA ASN A 49 -2.43 1.18 15.21
C ASN A 49 -2.70 0.83 13.73
N THR A 50 -2.09 -0.24 13.23
CA THR A 50 -2.28 -0.77 11.88
C THR A 50 -2.86 -2.18 12.00
N TYR A 51 -4.14 -2.35 11.68
CA TYR A 51 -4.80 -3.66 11.81
C TYR A 51 -5.92 -3.82 10.79
N THR A 52 -6.38 -5.07 10.62
CA THR A 52 -7.58 -5.38 9.86
C THR A 52 -8.71 -5.73 10.80
N GLN A 53 -9.91 -5.30 10.46
CA GLN A 53 -11.13 -5.65 11.18
C GLN A 53 -12.28 -5.63 10.19
N ASP A 54 -13.07 -6.71 10.16
CA ASP A 54 -14.29 -6.83 9.35
C ASP A 54 -14.07 -6.50 7.86
N GLY A 55 -12.97 -6.99 7.28
CA GLY A 55 -12.62 -6.77 5.87
C GLY A 55 -12.07 -5.38 5.57
N VAL A 56 -11.78 -4.58 6.60
CA VAL A 56 -11.32 -3.19 6.46
C VAL A 56 -9.92 -3.03 7.04
N LEU A 57 -9.05 -2.36 6.28
CA LEU A 57 -7.78 -1.85 6.79
C LEU A 57 -8.03 -0.61 7.65
N ASN A 58 -7.61 -0.68 8.91
CA ASN A 58 -7.72 0.39 9.89
C ASN A 58 -6.34 1.00 10.17
N LEU A 59 -6.26 2.33 10.06
CA LEU A 59 -5.11 3.14 10.43
C LEU A 59 -5.54 4.14 11.51
N ALA A 60 -5.25 3.82 12.76
CA ALA A 60 -5.70 4.62 13.90
C ALA A 60 -4.71 5.74 14.23
N ILE A 61 -5.24 6.91 14.62
CA ILE A 61 -4.47 8.00 15.21
C ILE A 61 -4.93 8.17 16.66
N ASN A 62 -4.01 8.01 17.60
CA ASN A 62 -4.25 8.10 19.02
C ASN A 62 -3.37 9.20 19.64
N GLN A 63 -3.87 9.87 20.68
CA GLN A 63 -3.01 10.68 21.53
C GLN A 63 -1.97 9.75 22.19
N ASN A 64 -0.70 10.11 22.09
CA ASN A 64 0.38 9.34 22.66
C ASN A 64 0.47 9.61 24.16
N GLN A 65 -0.11 8.72 24.96
CA GLN A 65 -0.16 8.87 26.42
C GLN A 65 1.03 8.26 27.17
N SER A 66 1.99 7.58 26.48
CA SER A 66 3.32 7.11 26.96
C SER A 66 3.79 5.80 26.29
N LEU A 67 3.31 5.43 25.10
CA LEU A 67 3.44 4.05 24.57
C LEU A 67 4.61 3.84 23.59
N GLY A 68 5.72 4.57 23.79
CA GLY A 68 6.98 4.34 23.07
C GLY A 68 7.42 5.48 22.14
N CYS A 69 6.58 6.47 21.88
CA CYS A 69 6.91 7.58 20.99
C CYS A 69 7.36 8.84 21.73
N SER A 70 8.53 8.77 22.35
CA SER A 70 9.04 9.88 23.17
C SER A 70 9.07 11.21 22.41
N GLY A 71 8.54 12.26 23.03
CA GLY A 71 8.52 13.62 22.50
C GLY A 71 7.51 13.90 21.39
N ARG A 72 6.62 12.96 21.06
CA ARG A 72 5.60 13.15 20.01
C ARG A 72 4.18 13.02 20.56
N PRO A 73 3.28 13.99 20.30
CA PRO A 73 1.93 14.00 20.88
C PRO A 73 0.99 12.95 20.30
N TYR A 74 1.27 12.40 19.11
CA TYR A 74 0.40 11.41 18.46
C TYR A 74 1.13 10.13 18.07
N ALA A 75 0.39 9.02 18.06
CA ALA A 75 0.78 7.75 17.49
C ALA A 75 -0.19 7.39 16.37
N SER A 76 0.34 7.00 15.21
CA SER A 76 -0.43 6.67 14.01
C SER A 76 -0.15 5.23 13.56
N GLY A 77 -1.13 4.63 12.89
CA GLY A 77 -0.91 3.48 12.01
C GLY A 77 -0.26 3.91 10.70
N GLY A 78 0.46 2.99 10.07
CA GLY A 78 1.09 3.16 8.77
C GLY A 78 1.66 1.84 8.25
N LEU A 79 1.65 1.68 6.93
CA LEU A 79 2.27 0.57 6.22
C LEU A 79 2.60 0.97 4.78
N ASP A 80 3.53 0.26 4.17
CA ASP A 80 3.78 0.29 2.73
C ASP A 80 3.85 -1.12 2.14
N THR A 81 3.87 -1.22 0.82
CA THR A 81 4.06 -2.47 0.09
C THR A 81 5.55 -2.69 -0.16
N TYR A 82 6.05 -3.91 0.06
CA TYR A 82 7.40 -4.28 -0.38
C TYR A 82 7.58 -4.24 -1.91
N THR A 83 6.48 -4.29 -2.66
CA THR A 83 6.48 -4.28 -4.12
C THR A 83 6.54 -2.84 -4.64
N LEU A 84 7.59 -2.49 -5.37
CA LEU A 84 7.58 -1.32 -6.27
C LEU A 84 6.59 -1.63 -7.41
N VAL A 85 5.35 -1.17 -7.29
CA VAL A 85 4.26 -1.43 -8.26
C VAL A 85 4.57 -0.89 -9.67
N VAL A 86 5.67 -0.16 -9.85
CA VAL A 86 6.05 0.44 -11.14
C VAL A 86 6.79 -0.52 -12.10
N GLN A 87 7.32 -1.67 -11.63
CA GLN A 87 8.27 -2.43 -12.47
C GLN A 87 7.71 -3.70 -13.15
N LYS A 88 6.67 -4.35 -12.62
CA LYS A 88 6.14 -5.60 -13.22
C LYS A 88 5.13 -5.41 -14.36
N SER A 89 4.48 -4.26 -14.46
CA SER A 89 3.54 -3.96 -15.56
C SER A 89 4.26 -3.58 -16.86
N LEU A 90 5.50 -3.09 -16.80
CA LEU A 90 6.31 -2.76 -17.98
C LEU A 90 6.98 -4.00 -18.62
N GLU A 91 7.41 -4.98 -17.81
CA GLU A 91 8.05 -6.20 -18.34
C GLU A 91 7.09 -7.05 -19.18
N HIS A 92 5.79 -7.08 -18.85
CA HIS A 92 4.79 -7.77 -19.66
C HIS A 92 4.31 -6.97 -20.88
N LEU A 93 4.44 -5.64 -20.89
CA LEU A 93 4.09 -4.83 -22.07
C LEU A 93 5.16 -4.94 -23.17
N VAL A 94 6.44 -5.01 -22.80
CA VAL A 94 7.55 -5.12 -23.77
C VAL A 94 7.65 -6.51 -24.39
N MET A 95 7.26 -7.58 -23.66
CA MET A 95 7.28 -8.95 -24.21
C MET A 95 6.16 -9.27 -25.21
N ARG A 96 5.16 -8.40 -25.39
CA ARG A 96 4.07 -8.60 -26.37
C ARG A 96 4.19 -7.75 -27.63
N SER A 97 5.23 -6.93 -27.77
CA SER A 97 5.48 -6.13 -28.98
C SER A 97 6.69 -6.59 -29.81
N THR A 98 7.01 -7.89 -29.80
CA THR A 98 7.85 -8.44 -30.86
C THR A 98 6.97 -8.71 -32.09
N VAL A 99 7.20 -7.87 -33.08
CA VAL A 99 6.53 -7.74 -34.37
C VAL A 99 6.53 -9.06 -35.16
N VAL A 100 5.38 -9.40 -35.75
CA VAL A 100 5.28 -10.27 -36.95
C VAL A 100 5.44 -9.38 -38.17
#